data_AF-R6DEW1-F1
#
_entry.id   AF-R6DEW1-F1
#
_cell.length_a   1.000
_cell.length_b   1.000
_cell.length_c   1.000
_cell.angle_alpha   90.00
_cell.angle_beta   90.00
_cell.angle_gamma   90.00
#
_symmetry.space_group_name_H-M   'P 1'
#
loop_
_entity.id
_entity.type
_entity.pdbx_description
1 polymer ?
#
loop_
_entity_poly.entity_id
_entity_poly.type
_entity_poly.pdbx_seq_one_letter_code
_entity_poly.pdbx_strand_id
1 'polypeptide(L)'
;MFYFSSEYVKKFVETRIEDLAIETQRSSSYIIEKLILDGLLPHHEEARYIIRQNLYPDNENGGIKKTLDALFSSNAAGVDWRAKHNNFKPVIEYCIMYCDSSSHYINNPSLDYFITQVKDIILRIENCVYACIEPYDRHMYASNLEFAKLILNKAENSPQEIVFKECYELISVCWDMLYDWSITFRFLACVTRMCEFNEENSRARNALYDIISEISLEW
;
A
#
# COMPACT_ATOMS: atom_id res chain seq x y z
N MET A 1 32.95 -2.14 4.02
CA MET A 1 33.92 -3.15 3.53
C MET A 1 33.15 -4.43 3.33
N PHE A 2 33.10 -4.96 2.11
CA PHE A 2 32.45 -6.26 1.84
C PHE A 2 33.40 -7.38 2.23
N TYR A 3 32.93 -8.29 3.07
CA TYR A 3 33.67 -9.50 3.41
C TYR A 3 33.10 -10.64 2.59
N PHE A 4 33.94 -11.24 1.75
CA PHE A 4 33.56 -12.42 0.96
C PHE A 4 33.72 -13.68 1.80
N SER A 5 32.87 -14.67 1.54
CA SER A 5 32.87 -15.95 2.25
C SER A 5 34.15 -16.77 2.02
N SER A 6 34.89 -16.50 0.94
CA SER A 6 36.20 -17.08 0.66
C SER A 6 36.97 -16.24 -0.36
N GLU A 7 38.29 -16.44 -0.44
CA GLU A 7 39.13 -15.80 -1.46
C GLU A 7 38.75 -16.23 -2.89
N TYR A 8 38.24 -17.46 -3.05
CA TYR A 8 37.72 -17.93 -4.33
C TYR A 8 36.52 -17.11 -4.79
N VAL A 9 35.53 -16.89 -3.90
CA VAL A 9 34.34 -16.09 -4.21
C VAL A 9 34.71 -14.65 -4.52
N LYS A 10 35.64 -14.08 -3.75
CA LYS A 10 36.17 -12.73 -4.02
C LYS A 10 36.74 -12.63 -5.43
N LYS A 11 37.65 -13.53 -5.80
CA LYS A 11 38.28 -13.52 -7.12
C LYS A 11 37.25 -13.67 -8.25
N PHE A 12 36.28 -14.57 -8.09
CA PHE A 12 35.20 -14.73 -9.06
C PHE A 12 34.39 -13.43 -9.25
N VAL A 13 33.96 -12.82 -8.14
CA VAL A 13 33.15 -11.59 -8.17
C VAL A 13 33.93 -10.44 -8.79
N GLU A 14 35.17 -10.22 -8.38
CA GLU A 14 36.05 -9.16 -8.92
C GLU A 14 36.25 -9.32 -10.43
N THR A 15 36.65 -10.51 -10.90
CA THR A 15 36.83 -10.77 -12.34
C THR A 15 35.53 -10.56 -13.13
N ARG A 16 34.39 -11.04 -12.63
CA ARG A 16 33.12 -10.85 -13.35
C ARG A 16 32.69 -9.39 -13.42
N ILE A 17 32.94 -8.61 -12.37
CA ILE A 17 32.67 -7.16 -12.37
C ILE A 17 33.55 -6.45 -13.38
N GLU A 18 34.84 -6.81 -13.47
CA GLU A 18 35.76 -6.25 -14.46
C GLU A 18 35.30 -6.52 -15.90
N ASP A 19 34.91 -7.77 -16.20
CA ASP A 19 34.37 -8.12 -17.51
C ASP A 19 33.15 -7.26 -17.88
N LEU A 20 32.20 -7.12 -16.94
CA LEU A 20 30.99 -6.31 -17.14
C LEU A 20 31.31 -4.81 -17.29
N ALA A 21 32.29 -4.30 -16.55
CA ALA A 21 32.72 -2.91 -16.62
C ALA A 21 33.31 -2.59 -17.99
N ILE A 22 34.16 -3.49 -18.53
CA ILE A 22 34.74 -3.38 -19.87
C ILE A 22 33.65 -3.45 -20.95
N GLU A 23 32.78 -4.46 -20.87
CA GLU A 23 31.70 -4.70 -21.85
C GLU A 23 30.73 -3.50 -21.92
N THR A 24 30.36 -2.93 -20.77
CA THR A 24 29.38 -1.83 -20.69
C THR A 24 30.01 -0.43 -20.74
N GLN A 25 31.34 -0.33 -20.78
CA GLN A 25 32.09 0.93 -20.68
C GLN A 25 31.72 1.76 -19.44
N ARG A 26 31.59 1.09 -18.29
CA ARG A 26 31.27 1.71 -16.99
C ARG A 26 32.34 1.38 -15.96
N SER A 27 32.33 2.09 -14.83
CA SER A 27 33.23 1.76 -13.73
C SER A 27 32.77 0.52 -12.99
N SER A 28 33.71 -0.24 -12.41
CA SER A 28 33.40 -1.37 -11.52
C SER A 28 32.47 -0.94 -10.38
N SER A 29 32.64 0.27 -9.83
CA SER A 29 31.75 0.82 -8.80
C SER A 29 30.31 0.96 -9.28
N TYR A 30 30.09 1.42 -10.51
CA TYR A 30 28.75 1.53 -11.09
C TYR A 30 28.12 0.15 -11.26
N ILE A 31 28.88 -0.85 -11.70
CA ILE A 31 28.39 -2.23 -11.84
C ILE A 31 27.99 -2.82 -10.49
N ILE A 32 28.84 -2.64 -9.48
CA ILE A 32 28.57 -3.08 -8.11
C ILE A 32 27.31 -2.42 -7.56
N GLU A 33 27.22 -1.08 -7.66
CA GLU A 33 26.05 -0.32 -7.19
C GLU A 33 24.77 -0.82 -7.87
N LYS A 34 24.80 -0.98 -9.20
CA LYS A 34 23.65 -1.47 -9.96
C LYS A 34 23.22 -2.86 -9.48
N LEU A 35 24.15 -3.80 -9.36
CA LEU A 35 23.84 -5.17 -8.91
C LEU A 35 23.28 -5.20 -7.48
N ILE A 36 23.82 -4.39 -6.58
CA ILE A 36 23.32 -4.27 -5.20
C ILE A 36 21.90 -3.69 -5.23
N LEU A 37 21.67 -2.59 -5.95
CA LEU A 37 20.36 -1.97 -6.03
C LEU A 37 19.33 -2.89 -6.70
N ASP A 38 19.72 -3.66 -7.72
CA ASP A 38 18.86 -4.62 -8.39
C ASP A 38 18.54 -5.83 -7.50
N GLY A 39 19.40 -6.14 -6.51
CA GLY A 39 19.14 -7.17 -5.50
C GLY A 39 18.38 -6.68 -4.26
N LEU A 40 18.39 -5.38 -3.96
CA LEU A 40 17.75 -4.78 -2.78
C LEU A 40 16.40 -4.11 -3.06
N LEU A 41 15.99 -4.04 -4.33
CA LEU A 41 14.76 -3.36 -4.74
C LEU A 41 13.99 -4.22 -5.74
N PRO A 42 12.64 -4.09 -5.79
CA PRO A 42 11.86 -4.78 -6.80
C PRO A 42 12.22 -4.31 -8.22
N HIS A 43 11.97 -5.17 -9.19
CA HIS A 43 12.25 -4.90 -10.60
C HIS A 43 11.34 -3.83 -11.20
N HIS A 44 10.08 -3.73 -10.75
CA HIS A 44 9.13 -2.75 -11.26
C HIS A 44 9.51 -1.32 -10.87
N GLU A 45 9.59 -0.42 -11.85
CA GLU A 45 10.13 0.93 -11.66
C GLU A 45 9.31 1.78 -10.67
N GLU A 46 7.98 1.69 -10.72
CA GLU A 46 7.11 2.44 -9.80
C GLU A 46 7.30 1.96 -8.35
N ALA A 47 7.39 0.64 -8.14
CA ALA A 47 7.58 0.06 -6.81
C ALA A 47 8.96 0.46 -6.24
N ARG A 48 9.98 0.39 -7.10
CA ARG A 48 11.34 0.85 -6.79
C ARG A 48 11.38 2.31 -6.37
N TYR A 49 10.68 3.17 -7.11
CA TYR A 49 10.57 4.59 -6.80
C TYR A 49 9.86 4.81 -5.47
N ILE A 50 8.71 4.17 -5.24
CA ILE A 50 7.93 4.30 -4.00
C ILE A 50 8.76 3.90 -2.78
N ILE A 51 9.44 2.74 -2.82
CA ILE A 51 10.29 2.25 -1.72
C ILE A 51 11.42 3.24 -1.43
N ARG A 52 12.15 3.68 -2.47
CA ARG A 52 13.28 4.60 -2.29
C ARG A 52 12.86 5.98 -1.79
N GLN A 53 11.71 6.50 -2.22
CA GLN A 53 11.31 7.88 -1.88
C GLN A 53 10.49 7.98 -0.58
N ASN A 54 9.92 6.86 -0.12
CA ASN A 54 8.97 6.87 0.99
C ASN A 54 9.34 5.91 2.12
N LEU A 55 9.78 4.68 1.81
CA LEU A 55 10.10 3.70 2.85
C LEU A 55 11.52 3.89 3.38
N TYR A 56 12.48 4.11 2.48
CA TYR A 56 13.89 4.37 2.80
C TYR A 56 14.43 5.62 2.06
N PRO A 57 13.87 6.82 2.30
CA PRO A 57 14.37 8.04 1.68
C PRO A 57 15.74 8.44 2.20
N ASP A 58 16.43 9.27 1.41
CA ASP A 58 17.72 9.86 1.76
C ASP A 58 17.64 10.83 2.96
N ASN A 59 16.43 11.17 3.42
CA ASN A 59 16.16 12.03 4.58
C ASN A 59 15.37 11.26 5.66
N GLU A 60 15.25 11.82 6.86
CA GLU A 60 14.51 11.20 7.97
C GLU A 60 12.97 11.23 7.79
N ASN A 61 12.46 11.77 6.67
CA ASN A 61 11.03 11.96 6.43
C ASN A 61 10.38 10.75 5.72
N GLY A 62 10.80 9.53 6.05
CA GLY A 62 10.27 8.28 5.52
C GLY A 62 9.38 7.53 6.50
N GLY A 63 8.95 6.33 6.10
CA GLY A 63 8.26 5.39 6.98
C GLY A 63 7.06 4.71 6.33
N ILE A 64 6.42 3.85 7.11
CA ILE A 64 5.30 3.00 6.70
C ILE A 64 4.12 3.85 6.25
N LYS A 65 3.68 4.81 7.09
CA LYS A 65 2.52 5.67 6.80
C LYS A 65 2.68 6.42 5.48
N LYS A 66 3.86 7.01 5.24
CA LYS A 66 4.16 7.74 4.00
C LYS A 66 4.20 6.81 2.79
N THR A 67 4.74 5.61 2.94
CA THR A 67 4.79 4.59 1.88
C THR A 67 3.39 4.12 1.49
N LEU A 68 2.53 3.84 2.47
CA LEU A 68 1.13 3.46 2.25
C LEU A 68 0.35 4.58 1.57
N ASP A 69 0.52 5.84 2.01
CA ASP A 69 -0.13 6.98 1.37
C ASP A 69 0.32 7.11 -0.10
N ALA A 70 1.62 6.96 -0.38
CA ALA A 70 2.15 7.00 -1.74
C ALA A 70 1.61 5.85 -2.61
N LEU A 71 1.55 4.62 -2.08
CA LEU A 71 0.99 3.46 -2.77
C LEU A 71 -0.47 3.69 -3.16
N PHE A 72 -1.31 4.04 -2.19
CA PHE A 72 -2.74 4.26 -2.44
C PHE A 72 -2.98 5.47 -3.34
N SER A 73 -2.27 6.57 -3.13
CA SER A 73 -2.39 7.76 -3.97
C SER A 73 -1.96 7.49 -5.42
N SER A 74 -0.87 6.74 -5.63
CA SER A 74 -0.44 6.38 -6.98
C SER A 74 -1.44 5.44 -7.66
N ASN A 75 -1.94 4.44 -6.95
CA ASN A 75 -2.90 3.49 -7.50
C ASN A 75 -4.26 4.14 -7.83
N ALA A 76 -4.64 5.17 -7.07
CA ALA A 76 -5.83 5.98 -7.33
C ALA A 76 -5.73 6.86 -8.60
N ALA A 77 -4.54 7.03 -9.17
CA ALA A 77 -4.28 7.87 -10.34
C ALA A 77 -4.47 7.13 -11.68
N GLY A 78 -5.30 6.08 -11.71
CA GLY A 78 -5.70 5.41 -12.96
C GLY A 78 -6.69 6.24 -13.80
N VAL A 79 -7.09 5.68 -14.94
CA VAL A 79 -7.96 6.34 -15.93
C VAL A 79 -9.41 5.85 -15.84
N ASP A 80 -10.37 6.65 -16.31
CA ASP A 80 -11.80 6.28 -16.35
C ASP A 80 -12.37 5.77 -15.02
N TRP A 81 -11.97 6.40 -13.91
CA TRP A 81 -12.33 6.01 -12.55
C TRP A 81 -11.83 4.63 -12.11
N ARG A 82 -10.96 3.98 -12.89
CA ARG A 82 -10.31 2.73 -12.51
C ARG A 82 -9.02 2.99 -11.75
N ALA A 83 -8.68 2.09 -10.86
CA ALA A 83 -7.36 2.01 -10.26
C ALA A 83 -6.34 1.51 -11.29
N LYS A 84 -5.04 1.77 -11.07
CA LYS A 84 -3.99 1.24 -11.95
C LYS A 84 -3.83 -0.28 -11.83
N HIS A 85 -3.87 -0.76 -10.59
CA HIS A 85 -3.68 -2.16 -10.21
C HIS A 85 -4.76 -2.60 -9.24
N ASN A 86 -5.04 -3.90 -9.23
CA ASN A 86 -6.22 -4.47 -8.58
C ASN A 86 -5.84 -5.60 -7.60
N ASN A 87 -4.55 -5.75 -7.29
CA ASN A 87 -3.97 -6.81 -6.45
C ASN A 87 -3.50 -6.29 -5.08
N PHE A 88 -4.09 -5.19 -4.58
CA PHE A 88 -3.67 -4.50 -3.35
C PHE A 88 -4.20 -5.13 -2.05
N LYS A 89 -4.93 -6.25 -2.10
CA LYS A 89 -5.48 -6.92 -0.92
C LYS A 89 -4.43 -7.21 0.17
N PRO A 90 -3.22 -7.72 -0.14
CA PRO A 90 -2.18 -7.92 0.87
C PRO A 90 -1.74 -6.63 1.57
N VAL A 91 -1.76 -5.47 0.88
CA VAL A 91 -1.45 -4.16 1.48
C VAL A 91 -2.54 -3.76 2.47
N ILE A 92 -3.80 -4.05 2.17
CA ILE A 92 -4.93 -3.77 3.07
C ILE A 92 -4.84 -4.65 4.32
N GLU A 93 -4.52 -5.94 4.16
CA GLU A 93 -4.31 -6.87 5.27
C GLU A 93 -3.14 -6.44 6.16
N TYR A 94 -2.06 -5.92 5.57
CA TYR A 94 -0.98 -5.27 6.31
C TYR A 94 -1.48 -4.08 7.14
N CYS A 95 -2.30 -3.20 6.56
CA CYS A 95 -2.88 -2.07 7.30
C CYS A 95 -3.74 -2.55 8.48
N ILE A 96 -4.54 -3.60 8.32
CA ILE A 96 -5.35 -4.16 9.42
C ILE A 96 -4.45 -4.69 10.56
N MET A 97 -3.31 -5.28 10.21
CA MET A 97 -2.37 -5.84 11.18
C MET A 97 -1.60 -4.77 11.95
N TYR A 98 -1.15 -3.72 11.26
CA TYR A 98 -0.20 -2.73 11.81
C TYR A 98 -0.80 -1.36 12.16
N CYS A 99 -2.04 -1.08 11.74
CA CYS A 99 -2.76 0.12 12.15
C CYS A 99 -2.89 0.14 13.68
N ASP A 100 -2.63 1.29 14.29
CA ASP A 100 -2.80 1.43 15.72
C ASP A 100 -4.28 1.34 16.09
N SER A 101 -4.62 0.36 16.94
CA SER A 101 -5.99 0.17 17.46
C SER A 101 -6.46 1.34 18.33
N SER A 102 -5.55 2.12 18.88
CA SER A 102 -5.86 3.33 19.63
C SER A 102 -6.02 4.56 18.74
N SER A 103 -5.70 4.45 17.44
CA SER A 103 -5.84 5.53 16.48
C SER A 103 -7.30 5.84 16.23
N HIS A 104 -7.68 7.05 16.65
CA HIS A 104 -9.01 7.62 16.50
C HIS A 104 -8.89 9.01 15.89
N TYR A 105 -10.00 9.53 15.38
CA TYR A 105 -10.03 10.87 14.82
C TYR A 105 -9.68 11.94 15.88
N ILE A 106 -8.71 12.80 15.55
CA ILE A 106 -8.37 14.00 16.33
C ILE A 106 -8.33 15.18 15.36
N ASN A 107 -9.41 15.98 15.33
CA ASN A 107 -9.54 17.26 14.64
C ASN A 107 -8.73 17.37 13.32
N ASN A 108 -8.94 16.41 12.41
CA ASN A 108 -8.23 16.34 11.13
C ASN A 108 -9.02 17.10 10.04
N PRO A 109 -8.38 17.98 9.24
CA PRO A 109 -9.05 18.75 8.19
C PRO A 109 -9.60 17.89 7.05
N SER A 110 -9.22 16.62 6.97
CA SER A 110 -9.64 15.69 5.91
C SER A 110 -11.00 15.04 6.18
N LEU A 111 -11.69 15.36 7.28
CA LEU A 111 -12.96 14.71 7.66
C LEU A 111 -14.04 14.84 6.58
N ASP A 112 -14.25 16.03 6.03
CA ASP A 112 -15.27 16.24 4.98
C ASP A 112 -14.96 15.42 3.71
N TYR A 113 -13.67 15.33 3.38
CA TYR A 113 -13.20 14.50 2.26
C TYR A 113 -13.42 13.02 2.57
N PHE A 114 -13.07 12.56 3.77
CA PHE A 114 -13.33 11.20 4.24
C PHE A 114 -14.82 10.84 4.12
N ILE A 115 -15.72 11.70 4.63
CA ILE A 115 -17.17 11.50 4.56
C ILE A 115 -17.63 11.36 3.09
N THR A 116 -17.11 12.21 2.20
CA THR A 116 -17.43 12.13 0.77
C THR A 116 -16.99 10.80 0.17
N GLN A 117 -15.77 10.35 0.47
CA GLN A 117 -15.27 9.07 -0.04
C GLN A 117 -16.07 7.88 0.52
N VAL A 118 -16.45 7.89 1.80
CA VAL A 118 -17.29 6.83 2.39
C VAL A 118 -18.67 6.75 1.72
N LYS A 119 -19.29 7.90 1.42
CA LYS A 119 -20.57 7.95 0.70
C LYS A 119 -20.47 7.30 -0.68
N ASP A 120 -19.39 7.58 -1.41
CA ASP A 120 -19.12 6.96 -2.71
C ASP A 120 -18.94 5.43 -2.60
N ILE A 121 -18.22 4.96 -1.57
CA ILE A 121 -18.05 3.53 -1.27
C ILE A 121 -19.39 2.86 -0.96
N ILE A 122 -20.21 3.48 -0.11
CA ILE A 122 -21.56 3.00 0.22
C ILE A 122 -22.41 2.86 -1.04
N LEU A 123 -22.42 3.88 -1.91
CA LEU A 123 -23.17 3.86 -3.15
C LEU A 123 -22.71 2.72 -4.07
N ARG A 124 -21.40 2.47 -4.16
CA ARG A 124 -20.86 1.34 -4.95
C ARG A 124 -21.35 -0.01 -4.39
N ILE A 125 -21.26 -0.21 -3.08
CA ILE A 125 -21.73 -1.44 -2.41
C ILE A 125 -23.24 -1.61 -2.60
N GLU A 126 -24.03 -0.55 -2.43
CA GLU A 126 -25.48 -0.56 -2.61
C GLU A 126 -25.87 -1.00 -4.03
N ASN A 127 -25.19 -0.48 -5.05
CA ASN A 127 -25.39 -0.90 -6.43
C ASN A 127 -25.07 -2.40 -6.63
N CYS A 128 -24.01 -2.90 -5.99
CA CYS A 128 -23.67 -4.32 -6.02
C CYS A 128 -24.74 -5.19 -5.32
N VAL A 129 -25.26 -4.77 -4.17
CA VAL A 129 -26.38 -5.44 -3.47
C VAL A 129 -27.61 -5.52 -4.37
N TYR A 130 -27.98 -4.41 -5.01
CA TYR A 130 -29.14 -4.34 -5.89
C TYR A 130 -28.99 -5.25 -7.12
N ALA A 131 -27.81 -5.28 -7.73
CA ALA A 131 -27.53 -6.08 -8.91
C ALA A 131 -27.27 -7.58 -8.61
N CYS A 132 -26.94 -7.94 -7.37
CA CYS A 132 -26.61 -9.31 -6.99
C CYS A 132 -27.85 -10.22 -7.07
N ILE A 133 -27.80 -11.26 -7.90
CA ILE A 133 -28.92 -12.20 -8.10
C ILE A 133 -28.90 -13.28 -7.01
N GLU A 134 -27.71 -13.76 -6.64
CA GLU A 134 -27.52 -14.85 -5.69
C GLU A 134 -27.95 -14.44 -4.26
N PRO A 135 -28.96 -15.09 -3.66
CA PRO A 135 -29.54 -14.65 -2.39
C PRO A 135 -28.54 -14.62 -1.22
N TYR A 136 -27.62 -15.59 -1.18
CA TYR A 136 -26.61 -15.68 -0.13
C TYR A 136 -25.61 -14.51 -0.21
N ASP A 137 -25.05 -14.28 -1.39
CA ASP A 137 -24.10 -13.19 -1.62
C ASP A 137 -24.77 -11.83 -1.41
N ARG A 138 -26.03 -11.68 -1.83
CA ARG A 138 -26.81 -10.46 -1.57
C ARG A 138 -26.96 -10.19 -0.08
N HIS A 139 -27.23 -11.22 0.72
CA HIS A 139 -27.33 -11.08 2.17
C HIS A 139 -25.99 -10.64 2.79
N MET A 140 -24.89 -11.27 2.36
CA MET A 140 -23.54 -10.89 2.80
C MET A 140 -23.20 -9.44 2.43
N TYR A 141 -23.45 -9.04 1.17
CA TYR A 141 -23.22 -7.66 0.72
C TYR A 141 -24.10 -6.66 1.48
N ALA A 142 -25.35 -7.02 1.82
CA ALA A 142 -26.21 -6.18 2.62
C ALA A 142 -25.67 -6.00 4.05
N SER A 143 -25.13 -7.05 4.67
CA SER A 143 -24.45 -6.93 5.98
C SER A 143 -23.24 -6.00 5.89
N ASN A 144 -22.43 -6.12 4.84
CA ASN A 144 -21.28 -5.24 4.61
C ASN A 144 -21.70 -3.78 4.34
N LEU A 145 -22.83 -3.57 3.66
CA LEU A 145 -23.41 -2.24 3.45
C LEU A 145 -23.81 -1.58 4.77
N GLU A 146 -24.43 -2.33 5.69
CA GLU A 146 -24.77 -1.82 7.02
C GLU A 146 -23.50 -1.49 7.82
N PHE A 147 -22.44 -2.29 7.71
CA PHE A 147 -21.15 -1.96 8.31
C PHE A 147 -20.57 -0.64 7.77
N ALA A 148 -20.62 -0.41 6.46
CA ALA A 148 -20.20 0.85 5.86
C ALA A 148 -21.03 2.06 6.35
N LYS A 149 -22.36 1.89 6.47
CA LYS A 149 -23.26 2.92 7.00
C LYS A 149 -22.96 3.27 8.46
N LEU A 150 -22.56 2.29 9.27
CA LEU A 150 -22.13 2.55 10.65
C LEU A 150 -20.88 3.45 10.69
N ILE A 151 -19.90 3.20 9.82
CA ILE A 151 -18.71 4.07 9.68
C ILE A 151 -19.11 5.49 9.28
N LEU A 152 -20.01 5.64 8.29
CA LEU A 152 -20.51 6.95 7.89
C LEU A 152 -21.23 7.67 9.03
N ASN A 153 -22.11 6.97 9.75
CA ASN A 153 -22.85 7.54 10.88
C ASN A 153 -21.91 8.04 11.99
N LYS A 154 -20.86 7.28 12.32
CA LYS A 154 -19.80 7.73 13.23
C LYS A 154 -19.15 9.01 12.69
N ALA A 155 -18.79 9.04 11.41
CA ALA A 155 -18.12 10.19 10.82
C ALA A 155 -18.96 11.47 10.76
N GLU A 156 -20.28 11.37 10.60
CA GLU A 156 -21.18 12.52 10.54
C GLU A 156 -21.59 13.03 11.94
N ASN A 157 -21.80 12.11 12.89
CA ASN A 157 -22.45 12.44 14.17
C ASN A 157 -21.52 12.35 15.38
N SER A 158 -20.44 11.56 15.31
CA SER A 158 -19.51 11.33 16.42
C SER A 158 -18.11 10.97 15.90
N PRO A 159 -17.42 11.89 15.18
CA PRO A 159 -16.16 11.59 14.48
C PRO A 159 -15.09 10.98 15.38
N GLN A 160 -15.05 11.37 16.66
CA GLN A 160 -14.14 10.82 17.67
C GLN A 160 -14.26 9.30 17.88
N GLU A 161 -15.39 8.69 17.48
CA GLU A 161 -15.65 7.25 17.58
C GLU A 161 -15.20 6.47 16.34
N ILE A 162 -14.67 7.14 15.31
CA ILE A 162 -14.10 6.48 14.14
C ILE A 162 -12.90 5.64 14.59
N VAL A 163 -12.93 4.36 14.25
CA VAL A 163 -11.81 3.43 14.39
C VAL A 163 -11.24 3.18 13.01
N PHE A 164 -10.03 3.70 12.73
CA PHE A 164 -9.47 3.63 11.38
C PHE A 164 -9.19 2.19 10.91
N LYS A 165 -8.93 1.28 11.84
CA LYS A 165 -8.81 -0.16 11.52
C LYS A 165 -10.08 -0.72 10.86
N GLU A 166 -11.26 -0.33 11.34
CA GLU A 166 -12.56 -0.75 10.78
C GLU A 166 -12.70 -0.29 9.31
N CYS A 167 -12.06 0.83 8.93
CA CYS A 167 -12.08 1.31 7.56
C CYS A 167 -11.30 0.39 6.61
N TYR A 168 -10.15 -0.14 7.04
CA TYR A 168 -9.41 -1.14 6.25
C TYR A 168 -10.14 -2.48 6.21
N GLU A 169 -10.74 -2.89 7.34
CA GLU A 169 -11.57 -4.11 7.41
C GLU A 169 -12.77 -4.03 6.45
N LEU A 170 -13.44 -2.88 6.37
CA LEU A 170 -14.52 -2.65 5.40
C LEU A 170 -14.05 -2.92 3.97
N ILE A 171 -12.92 -2.35 3.56
CA ILE A 171 -12.41 -2.56 2.19
C ILE A 171 -12.01 -4.02 1.98
N SER A 172 -11.43 -4.68 2.98
CA SER A 172 -11.05 -6.09 2.89
C SER A 172 -12.26 -7.02 2.70
N VAL A 173 -13.34 -6.84 3.47
CA VAL A 173 -14.56 -7.66 3.34
C VAL A 173 -15.37 -7.33 2.09
N CYS A 174 -15.20 -6.11 1.55
CA CYS A 174 -15.85 -5.65 0.33
C CYS A 174 -14.96 -5.72 -0.92
N TRP A 175 -13.82 -6.40 -0.84
CA TRP A 175 -12.75 -6.29 -1.84
C TRP A 175 -13.23 -6.53 -3.27
N ASP A 176 -13.99 -7.61 -3.48
CA ASP A 176 -14.47 -8.00 -4.82
C ASP A 176 -15.42 -6.98 -5.46
N MET A 177 -15.99 -6.05 -4.67
CA MET A 177 -16.84 -4.96 -5.16
C MET A 177 -16.05 -3.66 -5.45
N LEU A 178 -14.83 -3.55 -4.92
CA LEU A 178 -14.11 -2.28 -4.75
C LEU A 178 -12.69 -2.27 -5.36
N TYR A 179 -12.11 -3.43 -5.64
CA TYR A 179 -10.69 -3.61 -5.98
C TYR A 179 -10.20 -2.87 -7.24
N ASP A 180 -11.09 -2.58 -8.19
CA ASP A 180 -10.75 -1.98 -9.48
C ASP A 180 -11.01 -0.46 -9.53
N TRP A 181 -11.52 0.13 -8.44
CA TRP A 181 -12.08 1.48 -8.46
C TRP A 181 -11.15 2.50 -7.83
N SER A 182 -10.89 3.62 -8.53
CA SER A 182 -9.94 4.63 -8.05
C SER A 182 -10.35 5.28 -6.73
N ILE A 183 -11.66 5.41 -6.46
CA ILE A 183 -12.18 5.98 -5.23
C ILE A 183 -11.87 5.10 -4.02
N THR A 184 -11.82 3.77 -4.17
CA THR A 184 -11.34 2.85 -3.12
C THR A 184 -9.96 3.26 -2.62
N PHE A 185 -9.04 3.56 -3.53
CA PHE A 185 -7.67 3.92 -3.17
C PHE A 185 -7.55 5.37 -2.68
N ARG A 186 -8.43 6.28 -3.12
CA ARG A 186 -8.54 7.63 -2.54
C ARG A 186 -9.01 7.58 -1.09
N PHE A 187 -10.00 6.73 -0.81
CA PHE A 187 -10.47 6.47 0.54
C PHE A 187 -9.34 5.91 1.42
N LEU A 188 -8.64 4.86 0.95
CA LEU A 188 -7.52 4.26 1.67
C LEU A 188 -6.37 5.26 1.94
N ALA A 189 -6.02 6.10 0.97
CA ALA A 189 -5.04 7.17 1.16
C ALA A 189 -5.50 8.19 2.22
N CYS A 190 -6.78 8.58 2.19
CA CYS A 190 -7.37 9.46 3.20
C CYS A 190 -7.29 8.84 4.61
N VAL A 191 -7.72 7.58 4.76
CA VAL A 191 -7.62 6.83 6.03
C VAL A 191 -6.17 6.80 6.52
N THR A 192 -5.24 6.47 5.63
CA THR A 192 -3.80 6.37 5.95
C THR A 192 -3.24 7.67 6.50
N ARG A 193 -3.64 8.82 5.94
CA ARG A 193 -3.20 10.13 6.43
C ARG A 193 -3.79 10.46 7.81
N MET A 194 -5.00 9.96 8.09
CA MET A 194 -5.73 10.24 9.33
C MET A 194 -5.37 9.29 10.47
N CYS A 195 -4.88 8.07 10.18
CA CYS A 195 -4.53 7.07 11.18
C CYS A 195 -3.06 7.08 11.57
N GLU A 196 -2.74 6.38 12.67
CA GLU A 196 -1.37 6.12 13.11
C GLU A 196 -1.05 4.63 13.01
N PHE A 197 0.24 4.31 12.96
CA PHE A 197 0.75 2.93 12.89
C PHE A 197 1.68 2.68 14.08
N ASN A 198 1.46 1.59 14.80
CA ASN A 198 2.13 1.31 16.08
C ASN A 198 3.60 0.93 15.96
N GLU A 199 4.04 0.53 14.76
CA GLU A 199 5.30 -0.17 14.59
C GLU A 199 6.13 0.40 13.44
N GLU A 200 6.85 1.49 13.68
CA GLU A 200 7.90 1.97 12.76
C GLU A 200 9.23 1.24 13.01
N ASN A 201 9.19 -0.10 13.00
CA ASN A 201 10.34 -0.96 13.24
C ASN A 201 10.80 -1.69 11.96
N SER A 202 11.98 -2.31 12.01
CA SER A 202 12.56 -3.01 10.85
C SER A 202 11.70 -4.17 10.35
N ARG A 203 10.99 -4.87 11.25
CA ARG A 203 10.12 -5.99 10.88
C ARG A 203 8.92 -5.51 10.07
N ALA A 204 8.23 -4.45 10.53
CA ALA A 204 7.09 -3.88 9.84
C ALA A 204 7.50 -3.31 8.47
N ARG A 205 8.63 -2.58 8.40
CA ARG A 205 9.17 -2.09 7.11
C ARG A 205 9.50 -3.23 6.14
N ASN A 206 10.14 -4.30 6.60
CA ASN A 206 10.45 -5.45 5.74
C ASN A 206 9.18 -6.16 5.27
N ALA A 207 8.18 -6.34 6.14
CA ALA A 207 6.90 -6.93 5.74
C ALA A 207 6.21 -6.11 4.64
N LEU A 208 6.20 -4.77 4.77
CA LEU A 208 5.66 -3.90 3.73
C LEU A 208 6.50 -3.97 2.44
N TYR A 209 7.83 -3.98 2.56
CA TYR A 209 8.73 -4.14 1.41
C TYR A 209 8.46 -5.44 0.64
N ASP A 210 8.33 -6.56 1.34
CA ASP A 210 8.08 -7.88 0.76
C ASP A 210 6.74 -7.88 0.02
N ILE A 211 5.69 -7.35 0.64
CA ILE A 211 4.36 -7.21 0.02
C ILE A 211 4.43 -6.35 -1.25
N ILE A 212 5.05 -5.17 -1.19
CA ILE A 212 5.19 -4.29 -2.37
C ILE A 212 5.95 -5.03 -3.48
N SER A 213 7.02 -5.72 -3.11
CA SER A 213 7.85 -6.46 -4.08
C SER A 213 7.04 -7.55 -4.77
N GLU A 214 6.25 -8.31 -4.03
CA GLU A 214 5.40 -9.38 -4.55
C GLU A 214 4.28 -8.86 -5.48
N ILE A 215 3.48 -7.90 -5.02
CA ILE A 215 2.35 -7.39 -5.84
C ILE A 215 2.84 -6.66 -7.10
N SER A 216 4.04 -6.07 -7.06
CA SER A 216 4.62 -5.34 -8.19
C SER A 216 5.08 -6.22 -9.35
N LEU A 217 5.09 -7.55 -9.18
CA LEU A 217 5.36 -8.49 -10.27
C LEU A 217 4.27 -8.48 -11.35
N GLU A 218 3.07 -8.00 -11.02
CA GLU A 218 1.91 -7.91 -11.93
C GLU A 218 1.62 -6.48 -12.40
N TRP A 219 2.48 -5.51 -12.06
CA TRP A 219 2.29 -4.10 -12.39
C TRP A 219 2.79 -3.75 -13.80
#